data_AF-A0A381Z9X8-F1
#
_entry.id   AF-A0A381Z9X8-F1
#
_cell.length_a   1.000
_cell.length_b   1.000
_cell.length_c   1.000
_cell.angle_alpha   90.00
_cell.angle_beta   90.00
_cell.angle_gamma   90.00
#
_symmetry.space_group_name_H-M   'P 1'
#
loop_
_entity.id
_entity.type
_entity.pdbx_description
1 polymer ?
#
loop_
_entity_poly.entity_id
_entity_poly.type
_entity_poly.pdbx_seq_one_letter_code
_entity_poly.pdbx_strand_id
1 'polypeptide(L)'
;MANIFEPILDKQKGVLKSAQWYRNAVQSIAGKATASGLMRSGKLNQRPSAGRLNMYFYDPKTKKKLPYYDIFPLVLPVDTFKGGFVGLNFHYLPYIMRFRLLQDIQRYASNTQFDHTTRINATYSTLKNIPMITPTIKKYLWRHVRSNFLRIDADEMAIAVYLPVQQFKKAPASKVWADSRRAI
;
A
#
# COMPACT_ATOMS: atom_id res chain seq x y z
N MET A 1 -17.14 14.76 3.38
CA MET A 1 -16.46 14.74 2.06
C MET A 1 -16.43 13.31 1.59
N ALA A 2 -16.87 13.05 0.36
CA ALA A 2 -16.81 11.72 -0.23
C ALA A 2 -15.36 11.23 -0.30
N ASN A 3 -15.08 10.05 0.24
CA ASN A 3 -13.80 9.37 0.08
C ASN A 3 -13.58 9.10 -1.43
N ILE A 4 -12.36 9.27 -1.93
CA ILE A 4 -12.05 9.11 -3.35
C ILE A 4 -12.32 7.68 -3.86
N PHE A 5 -12.38 6.71 -2.95
CA PHE A 5 -12.69 5.33 -3.26
C PHE A 5 -14.20 5.08 -3.47
N GLU A 6 -15.09 5.89 -2.89
CA GLU A 6 -16.56 5.66 -2.89
C GLU A 6 -17.13 5.37 -4.30
N PRO A 7 -16.83 6.14 -5.36
CA PRO A 7 -17.41 5.90 -6.67
C PRO A 7 -17.03 4.53 -7.29
N ILE A 8 -15.89 3.96 -6.87
CA ILE A 8 -15.45 2.65 -7.33
C ILE A 8 -15.98 1.55 -6.41
N LEU A 9 -16.04 1.78 -5.10
CA LEU A 9 -16.63 0.86 -4.13
C LEU A 9 -18.10 0.58 -4.45
N ASP A 10 -18.87 1.61 -4.80
CA ASP A 10 -20.28 1.47 -5.20
C ASP A 10 -20.43 0.59 -6.45
N LYS A 11 -19.51 0.70 -7.41
CA LYS A 11 -19.49 -0.14 -8.63
C LYS A 11 -19.01 -1.56 -8.34
N GLN A 12 -18.14 -1.72 -7.35
CA GLN A 12 -17.60 -3.00 -6.92
C GLN A 12 -18.66 -3.86 -6.24
N LYS A 13 -19.61 -3.23 -5.52
CA LYS A 13 -20.71 -3.89 -4.79
C LYS A 13 -20.21 -4.96 -3.81
N GLY A 14 -19.10 -4.70 -3.12
CA GLY A 14 -18.54 -5.62 -2.12
C GLY A 14 -17.95 -6.93 -2.67
N VAL A 15 -17.81 -7.08 -4.00
CA VAL A 15 -17.27 -8.30 -4.61
C VAL A 15 -15.87 -8.03 -5.18
N LEU A 16 -14.92 -8.92 -4.89
CA LEU A 16 -13.59 -8.87 -5.48
C LEU A 16 -13.69 -9.00 -7.02
N LYS A 17 -13.12 -8.04 -7.74
CA LYS A 17 -13.15 -8.00 -9.22
C LYS A 17 -11.82 -8.47 -9.82
N SER A 18 -11.79 -8.61 -11.15
CA SER A 18 -10.57 -8.94 -11.87
C SER A 18 -9.56 -7.79 -11.84
N ALA A 19 -8.27 -8.12 -11.99
CA ALA A 19 -7.19 -7.15 -12.13
C ALA A 19 -7.47 -6.07 -13.20
N GLN A 20 -8.03 -6.50 -14.34
CA GLN A 20 -8.37 -5.61 -15.45
C GLN A 20 -9.50 -4.65 -15.08
N TRP A 21 -10.50 -5.12 -14.33
CA TRP A 21 -11.59 -4.27 -13.85
C TRP A 21 -11.06 -3.17 -12.93
N TYR A 22 -10.23 -3.50 -11.93
CA TYR A 22 -9.68 -2.49 -11.01
C TYR A 22 -8.79 -1.48 -11.73
N ARG A 23 -7.93 -1.96 -12.64
CA ARG A 23 -7.09 -1.09 -13.46
C ARG A 23 -7.93 -0.07 -14.23
N ASN A 24 -8.99 -0.53 -14.90
CA ASN A 24 -9.87 0.34 -15.69
C ASN A 24 -10.68 1.30 -14.79
N ALA A 25 -11.20 0.80 -13.66
CA ALA A 25 -11.95 1.64 -12.72
C ALA A 25 -11.09 2.77 -12.16
N VAL A 26 -9.83 2.48 -11.79
CA VAL A 26 -8.89 3.48 -11.26
C VAL A 26 -8.56 4.57 -12.28
N GLN A 27 -8.52 4.29 -13.59
CA GLN A 27 -8.25 5.32 -14.60
C GLN A 27 -9.21 6.51 -14.50
N SER A 28 -10.46 6.28 -14.09
CA SER A 28 -11.47 7.34 -13.93
C SER A 28 -11.19 8.32 -12.78
N ILE A 29 -10.40 7.91 -11.77
CA ILE A 29 -10.07 8.72 -10.59
C ILE A 29 -8.59 9.07 -10.50
N ALA A 30 -7.74 8.42 -11.30
CA ALA A 30 -6.28 8.53 -11.22
C ALA A 30 -5.77 9.97 -11.31
N GLY A 31 -6.35 10.80 -12.20
CA GLY A 31 -5.98 12.21 -12.34
C GLY A 31 -6.35 13.09 -11.14
N LYS A 32 -7.27 12.64 -10.28
CA LYS A 32 -7.73 13.36 -9.08
C LYS A 32 -7.09 12.83 -7.79
N ALA A 33 -6.57 11.61 -7.82
CA ALA A 33 -5.95 10.94 -6.69
C ALA A 33 -4.55 11.49 -6.39
N THR A 34 -4.50 12.66 -5.76
CA THR A 34 -3.24 13.20 -5.21
C THR A 34 -3.03 12.70 -3.78
N ALA A 35 -1.77 12.57 -3.35
CA ALA A 35 -1.44 12.20 -1.97
C ALA A 35 -2.13 13.12 -0.95
N SER A 36 -2.06 14.44 -1.14
CA SER A 36 -2.74 15.41 -0.26
C SER A 36 -4.27 15.33 -0.36
N GLY A 37 -4.83 14.96 -1.52
CA GLY A 37 -6.26 14.70 -1.68
C GLY A 37 -6.70 13.51 -0.83
N LEU A 38 -6.01 12.38 -0.98
CA LEU A 38 -6.22 11.15 -0.22
C LEU A 38 -6.15 11.39 1.30
N MET A 39 -5.12 12.12 1.75
CA MET A 39 -4.96 12.42 3.18
C MET A 39 -6.06 13.32 3.71
N ARG A 40 -6.64 14.22 2.90
CA ARG A 40 -7.71 15.13 3.32
C ARG A 40 -9.08 14.45 3.38
N SER A 41 -9.36 13.50 2.49
CA SER A 41 -10.69 12.88 2.38
C SER A 41 -10.82 11.52 3.08
N GLY A 42 -9.70 10.89 3.46
CA GLY A 42 -9.71 9.54 3.99
C GLY A 42 -9.70 9.41 5.53
N LYS A 43 -9.76 8.16 6.01
CA LYS A 43 -9.78 7.83 7.44
C LYS A 43 -8.35 7.88 8.01
N LEU A 44 -8.03 8.91 8.79
CA LEU A 44 -6.70 9.10 9.36
C LEU A 44 -6.58 8.52 10.78
N ASN A 45 -5.52 7.76 11.02
CA ASN A 45 -5.17 7.19 12.31
C ASN A 45 -3.82 7.74 12.81
N GLN A 46 -3.67 7.86 14.13
CA GLN A 46 -2.39 8.25 14.77
C GLN A 46 -1.31 7.15 14.69
N ARG A 47 -1.72 5.90 14.48
CA ARG A 47 -0.86 4.72 14.35
C ARG A 47 -1.27 3.92 13.11
N PRO A 48 -0.35 3.18 12.48
CA PRO A 48 -0.72 2.36 11.35
C PRO A 48 -1.70 1.26 11.79
N SER A 49 -2.72 1.03 10.98
CA SER A 49 -3.73 0.00 11.22
C SER A 49 -3.16 -1.37 10.89
N ALA A 50 -3.07 -2.25 11.90
CA ALA A 50 -2.60 -3.62 11.72
C ALA A 50 -3.57 -4.42 10.83
N GLY A 51 -2.99 -5.28 9.97
CA GLY A 51 -3.72 -6.08 9.00
C GLY A 51 -4.44 -5.27 7.91
N ARG A 52 -4.11 -3.99 7.76
CA ARG A 52 -4.62 -3.10 6.71
C ARG A 52 -3.48 -2.39 5.99
N LEU A 53 -3.77 -1.88 4.80
CA LEU A 53 -2.83 -1.02 4.09
C LEU A 53 -2.91 0.40 4.67
N ASN A 54 -1.78 1.07 4.65
CA ASN A 54 -1.63 2.42 5.21
C ASN A 54 -0.85 3.29 4.25
N MET A 55 -1.35 4.49 3.96
CA MET A 55 -0.58 5.54 3.29
C MET A 55 -0.23 6.65 4.29
N TYR A 56 0.95 7.24 4.14
CA TYR A 56 1.42 8.31 5.02
C TYR A 56 2.60 9.04 4.38
N PHE A 57 2.91 10.24 4.83
CA PHE A 57 4.13 10.93 4.43
C PHE A 57 5.32 10.46 5.27
N TYR A 58 6.44 10.17 4.61
CA TYR A 58 7.66 9.66 5.25
C TYR A 58 8.92 10.35 4.75
N ASP A 59 9.83 10.64 5.68
CA ASP A 59 11.13 11.28 5.40
C ASP A 59 12.28 10.41 5.92
N PRO A 60 12.88 9.54 5.09
CA PRO A 60 13.82 8.53 5.57
C PRO A 60 15.07 9.10 6.24
N LYS A 61 15.46 8.52 7.39
CA LYS A 61 16.70 8.87 8.11
C LYS A 61 17.94 8.88 7.22
N THR A 62 18.10 7.85 6.40
CA THR A 62 19.29 7.65 5.55
C THR A 62 19.06 8.08 4.09
N LYS A 63 18.12 8.99 3.83
CA LYS A 63 17.76 9.46 2.47
C LYS A 63 18.95 9.89 1.62
N LYS A 64 20.01 10.42 2.23
CA LYS A 64 21.26 10.79 1.54
C LYS A 64 21.95 9.57 0.89
N LYS A 65 21.95 8.42 1.57
CA LYS A 65 22.63 7.18 1.12
C LYS A 65 21.74 6.24 0.29
N LEU A 66 20.42 6.32 0.42
CA LEU A 66 19.50 5.46 -0.32
C LEU A 66 19.57 5.75 -1.84
N PRO A 67 19.55 4.73 -2.71
CA PRO A 67 19.52 4.93 -4.16
C PRO A 67 18.20 5.58 -4.60
N TYR A 68 17.10 5.21 -3.96
CA TYR A 68 15.77 5.80 -4.09
C TYR A 68 14.91 5.43 -2.89
N TYR A 69 13.83 6.18 -2.69
CA TYR A 69 12.87 5.95 -1.63
C TYR A 69 11.52 6.57 -1.98
N ASP A 70 10.45 6.02 -1.42
CA ASP A 70 9.10 6.57 -1.54
C ASP A 70 8.78 7.46 -0.34
N ILE A 71 8.32 8.69 -0.60
CA ILE A 71 7.88 9.62 0.46
C ILE A 71 6.38 9.52 0.77
N PHE A 72 5.62 8.79 -0.04
CA PHE A 72 4.20 8.50 0.19
C PHE A 72 3.91 7.00 0.02
N PRO A 73 4.50 6.14 0.89
CA PRO A 73 4.42 4.70 0.76
C PRO A 73 3.01 4.13 1.00
N LEU A 74 2.69 3.01 0.34
CA LEU A 74 1.48 2.19 0.58
C LEU A 74 1.89 0.88 1.27
N VAL A 75 1.66 0.79 2.59
CA VAL A 75 2.33 -0.19 3.44
C VAL A 75 1.36 -1.10 4.19
N LEU A 76 1.62 -2.41 4.14
CA LEU A 76 1.10 -3.37 5.12
C LEU A 76 2.11 -3.53 6.27
N PRO A 77 1.81 -3.11 7.50
CA PRO A 77 2.66 -3.40 8.65
C PRO A 77 2.65 -4.90 8.95
N VAL A 78 3.83 -5.50 9.14
CA VAL A 78 3.97 -6.95 9.36
C VAL A 78 4.80 -7.31 10.60
N ASP A 79 5.51 -6.34 11.17
CA ASP A 79 6.25 -6.50 12.42
C ASP A 79 6.56 -5.13 13.06
N THR A 80 6.94 -5.12 14.33
CA THR A 80 7.33 -3.91 15.07
C THR A 80 8.70 -4.05 15.72
N PHE A 81 9.38 -2.93 15.92
CA PHE A 81 10.63 -2.91 16.67
C PHE A 81 10.74 -1.62 17.48
N LYS A 82 11.70 -1.53 18.40
CA LYS A 82 11.89 -0.32 19.21
C LYS A 82 12.13 0.90 18.31
N GLY A 83 11.16 1.83 18.32
CA GLY A 83 11.22 3.08 17.55
C GLY A 83 10.67 3.01 16.13
N GLY A 84 10.10 1.88 15.69
CA GLY A 84 9.54 1.76 14.34
C GLY A 84 8.76 0.48 14.06
N PHE A 85 8.56 0.22 12.78
CA PHE A 85 7.89 -0.98 12.28
C PHE A 85 8.47 -1.45 10.95
N VAL A 86 8.30 -2.74 10.67
CA VAL A 86 8.58 -3.35 9.37
C VAL A 86 7.27 -3.39 8.59
N GLY A 87 7.33 -3.02 7.33
CA GLY A 87 6.16 -3.10 6.47
C GLY A 87 6.52 -3.46 5.03
N LEU A 88 5.52 -3.98 4.33
CA LEU A 88 5.58 -4.28 2.89
C LEU A 88 5.05 -3.08 2.12
N ASN A 89 5.94 -2.33 1.46
CA ASN A 89 5.55 -1.22 0.61
C ASN A 89 5.24 -1.70 -0.82
N PHE A 90 3.96 -1.71 -1.16
CA PHE A 90 3.46 -2.16 -2.44
C PHE A 90 3.97 -1.29 -3.59
N HIS A 91 4.29 -0.01 -3.37
CA HIS A 91 4.72 0.87 -4.45
C HIS A 91 5.99 0.44 -5.18
N TYR A 92 6.85 -0.34 -4.52
CA TYR A 92 8.08 -0.89 -5.09
C TYR A 92 7.81 -1.95 -6.18
N LEU A 93 6.61 -2.51 -6.24
CA LEU A 93 6.19 -3.40 -7.30
C LEU A 93 5.46 -2.65 -8.42
N PRO A 94 5.56 -3.11 -9.69
CA PRO A 94 4.63 -2.71 -10.75
C PRO A 94 3.17 -3.05 -10.38
N TYR A 95 2.21 -2.29 -10.88
CA TYR A 95 0.78 -2.43 -10.52
C TYR A 95 0.23 -3.87 -10.57
N ILE A 96 0.55 -4.66 -11.60
CA ILE A 96 0.10 -6.06 -11.68
C ILE A 96 0.69 -6.92 -10.56
N MET A 97 1.96 -6.71 -10.23
CA MET A 97 2.62 -7.47 -9.16
C MET A 97 2.11 -7.03 -7.78
N ARG A 98 1.71 -5.76 -7.61
CA ARG A 98 1.02 -5.30 -6.40
C ARG A 98 -0.28 -6.06 -6.18
N PHE A 99 -1.09 -6.20 -7.23
CA PHE A 99 -2.35 -6.93 -7.15
C PHE A 99 -2.13 -8.42 -6.92
N ARG A 100 -1.15 -9.05 -7.58
CA ARG A 100 -0.79 -10.45 -7.31
C ARG A 100 -0.36 -10.66 -5.86
N LEU A 101 0.51 -9.79 -5.33
CA LEU A 101 0.90 -9.84 -3.92
C LEU A 101 -0.33 -9.67 -3.02
N LEU A 102 -1.26 -8.76 -3.35
CA LEU A 102 -2.51 -8.60 -2.61
C LEU A 102 -3.33 -9.90 -2.60
N GLN A 103 -3.47 -10.58 -3.73
CA GLN A 103 -4.16 -11.87 -3.82
C GLN A 103 -3.48 -12.97 -2.99
N ASP A 104 -2.14 -13.00 -2.96
CA ASP A 104 -1.39 -13.97 -2.16
C ASP A 104 -1.60 -13.75 -0.67
N ILE A 105 -1.60 -12.49 -0.21
CA ILE A 105 -1.80 -12.17 1.21
C ILE A 105 -3.27 -12.28 1.65
N GLN A 106 -4.24 -12.22 0.73
CA GLN A 106 -5.67 -12.38 1.05
C GLN A 106 -6.00 -13.77 1.63
N ARG A 107 -5.15 -14.78 1.39
CA ARG A 107 -5.27 -16.11 2.03
C ARG A 107 -5.16 -16.06 3.55
N TYR A 108 -4.59 -14.99 4.09
CA TYR A 108 -4.48 -14.72 5.53
C TYR A 108 -5.57 -13.76 6.04
N ALA A 109 -6.64 -13.54 5.27
CA ALA A 109 -7.75 -12.70 5.69
C ALA A 109 -8.48 -13.31 6.91
N SER A 110 -8.89 -12.46 7.84
CA SER A 110 -9.60 -12.85 9.06
C SER A 110 -11.02 -13.34 8.82
N ASN A 111 -11.61 -12.99 7.68
CA ASN A 111 -12.95 -13.40 7.25
C ASN A 111 -13.05 -13.27 5.71
N THR A 112 -14.17 -13.75 5.16
CA THR A 112 -14.45 -13.78 3.71
C THR A 112 -15.37 -12.64 3.24
N GLN A 113 -15.71 -11.69 4.12
CA GLN A 113 -16.69 -10.62 3.82
C GLN A 113 -16.14 -9.57 2.86
N PHE A 114 -14.81 -9.43 2.79
CA PHE A 114 -14.12 -8.49 1.92
C PHE A 114 -14.61 -7.04 2.14
N ASP A 115 -14.64 -6.62 3.40
CA ASP A 115 -15.17 -5.32 3.82
C ASP A 115 -14.22 -4.61 4.82
N HIS A 116 -14.67 -3.48 5.35
CA HIS A 116 -13.95 -2.73 6.37
C HIS A 116 -13.66 -3.51 7.67
N THR A 117 -14.29 -4.66 7.93
CA THR A 117 -14.02 -5.53 9.09
C THR A 117 -12.89 -6.51 8.82
N THR A 118 -12.68 -6.89 7.56
CA THR A 118 -11.64 -7.83 7.13
C THR A 118 -10.24 -7.28 7.44
N ARG A 119 -9.39 -8.14 8.02
CA ARG A 119 -7.99 -7.85 8.33
C ARG A 119 -7.09 -8.94 7.75
N ILE A 120 -5.91 -8.57 7.26
CA ILE A 120 -4.87 -9.52 6.87
C ILE A 120 -4.05 -9.90 8.10
N ASN A 121 -4.24 -11.11 8.61
CA ASN A 121 -3.52 -11.65 9.76
C ASN A 121 -2.20 -12.28 9.31
N ALA A 122 -1.29 -11.43 8.82
CA ALA A 122 0.01 -11.88 8.32
C ALA A 122 1.17 -11.18 9.03
N THR A 123 2.22 -11.95 9.31
CA THR A 123 3.48 -11.49 9.88
C THR A 123 4.59 -11.67 8.86
N TYR A 124 5.78 -11.15 9.14
CA TYR A 124 6.93 -11.43 8.29
C TYR A 124 7.20 -12.94 8.13
N SER A 125 7.05 -13.73 9.20
CA SER A 125 7.32 -15.16 9.17
C SER A 125 6.35 -15.95 8.29
N THR A 126 5.08 -15.53 8.20
CA THR A 126 4.10 -16.18 7.31
C THR A 126 4.31 -15.79 5.85
N LEU A 127 4.80 -14.58 5.60
CA LEU A 127 4.95 -14.04 4.24
C LEU A 127 6.32 -14.32 3.62
N LYS A 128 7.35 -14.65 4.40
CA LYS A 128 8.77 -14.75 3.98
C LYS A 128 9.02 -15.61 2.72
N ASN A 129 8.14 -16.58 2.44
CA ASN A 129 8.27 -17.48 1.30
C ASN A 129 7.64 -16.95 0.00
N ILE A 130 6.97 -15.80 0.03
CA ILE A 130 6.41 -15.16 -1.18
C ILE A 130 7.53 -14.34 -1.83
N PRO A 131 8.08 -14.72 -3.00
CA PRO A 131 9.25 -14.06 -3.56
C PRO A 131 9.06 -12.56 -3.79
N MET A 132 7.84 -12.14 -4.14
CA MET A 132 7.48 -10.74 -4.41
C MET A 132 7.64 -9.79 -3.22
N ILE A 133 7.72 -10.29 -1.97
CA ILE A 133 7.84 -9.40 -0.81
C ILE A 133 9.24 -8.81 -0.69
N THR A 134 10.27 -9.50 -1.18
CA THR A 134 11.69 -9.14 -1.01
C THR A 134 11.97 -7.67 -1.31
N PRO A 135 11.60 -7.12 -2.48
CA PRO A 135 11.84 -5.70 -2.77
C PRO A 135 10.95 -4.74 -1.96
N THR A 136 9.85 -5.21 -1.39
CA THR A 136 8.84 -4.38 -0.70
C THR A 136 9.11 -4.19 0.79
N ILE A 137 9.89 -5.07 1.43
CA ILE A 137 10.19 -4.97 2.86
C ILE A 137 11.00 -3.69 3.12
N LYS A 138 10.48 -2.83 4.00
CA LYS A 138 11.15 -1.60 4.48
C LYS A 138 10.97 -1.46 5.98
N LYS A 139 11.94 -0.79 6.61
CA LYS A 139 11.87 -0.36 8.01
C LYS A 139 11.48 1.12 8.06
N TYR A 140 10.48 1.42 8.87
CA TYR A 140 9.96 2.77 9.06
C TYR A 140 10.14 3.19 10.51
N LEU A 141 10.74 4.36 10.73
CA LEU A 141 10.97 4.90 12.07
C LEU A 141 9.87 5.89 12.41
N TRP A 142 9.29 5.80 13.61
CA TRP A 142 8.20 6.68 14.05
C TRP A 142 8.58 8.16 13.94
N ARG A 143 9.80 8.51 14.33
CA ARG A 143 10.34 9.89 14.28
C ARG A 143 10.49 10.47 12.86
N HIS A 144 10.34 9.62 11.84
CA HIS A 144 10.48 9.99 10.43
C HIS A 144 9.15 9.95 9.67
N VAL A 145 8.06 9.57 10.34
CA VAL A 145 6.70 9.74 9.82
C VAL A 145 6.32 11.22 9.97
N ARG A 146 5.72 11.78 8.92
CA ARG A 146 5.44 13.22 8.77
C ARG A 146 3.94 13.55 8.72
N SER A 147 3.09 12.56 8.91
CA SER A 147 1.64 12.72 8.93
C SER A 147 0.99 11.64 9.79
N ASN A 148 -0.32 11.74 9.98
CA ASN A 148 -1.14 10.59 10.35
C ASN A 148 -1.08 9.50 9.25
N PHE A 149 -1.64 8.33 9.54
CA PHE A 149 -1.75 7.21 8.63
C PHE A 149 -3.14 7.17 8.02
N LEU A 150 -3.24 7.33 6.71
CA LEU A 150 -4.45 7.02 5.96
C LEU A 150 -4.66 5.51 5.97
N ARG A 151 -5.70 5.08 6.68
CA ARG A 151 -6.18 3.70 6.71
C ARG A 151 -6.84 3.37 5.38
N ILE A 152 -6.45 2.24 4.80
CA ILE A 152 -7.07 1.64 3.61
C ILE A 152 -7.72 0.32 4.05
N ASP A 153 -9.04 0.26 3.97
CA ASP A 153 -9.84 -0.92 4.31
C ASP A 153 -9.72 -2.02 3.24
N ALA A 154 -10.13 -3.25 3.56
CA ALA A 154 -9.87 -4.41 2.69
C ALA A 154 -10.57 -4.30 1.33
N ASP A 155 -11.78 -3.75 1.32
CA ASP A 155 -12.56 -3.40 0.14
C ASP A 155 -11.87 -2.34 -0.74
N GLU A 156 -11.09 -1.44 -0.14
CA GLU A 156 -10.33 -0.38 -0.80
C GLU A 156 -8.95 -0.83 -1.30
N MET A 157 -8.37 -1.90 -0.73
CA MET A 157 -6.97 -2.31 -0.99
C MET A 157 -6.69 -2.53 -2.48
N ALA A 158 -7.61 -3.20 -3.18
CA ALA A 158 -7.45 -3.49 -4.60
C ALA A 158 -7.43 -2.20 -5.44
N ILE A 159 -8.21 -1.19 -5.07
CA ILE A 159 -8.21 0.12 -5.72
C ILE A 159 -6.89 0.85 -5.39
N ALA A 160 -6.50 0.86 -4.12
CA ALA A 160 -5.30 1.53 -3.63
C ALA A 160 -4.01 1.01 -4.29
N VAL A 161 -3.87 -0.30 -4.52
CA VAL A 161 -2.67 -0.84 -5.16
C VAL A 161 -2.51 -0.39 -6.62
N TYR A 162 -3.61 -0.05 -7.31
CA TYR A 162 -3.60 0.48 -8.67
C TYR A 162 -3.47 2.01 -8.75
N LEU A 163 -3.65 2.73 -7.64
CA LEU A 163 -3.52 4.18 -7.63
C LEU A 163 -2.08 4.61 -7.98
N PRO A 164 -1.88 5.56 -8.91
CA PRO A 164 -0.57 6.04 -9.32
C PRO A 164 -0.01 7.11 -8.37
N VAL A 165 -0.03 6.85 -7.06
CA VAL A 165 0.30 7.84 -6.01
C VAL A 165 1.68 7.67 -5.39
N GLN A 166 2.48 6.71 -5.87
CA GLN A 166 3.88 6.59 -5.46
C GLN A 166 4.65 7.89 -5.69
N GLN A 167 5.46 8.30 -4.73
CA GLN A 167 6.28 9.51 -4.80
C GLN A 167 7.75 9.16 -4.61
N PHE A 168 8.30 8.42 -5.57
CA PHE A 168 9.71 8.07 -5.53
C PHE A 168 10.62 9.29 -5.70
N LYS A 169 11.68 9.32 -4.90
CA LYS A 169 12.79 10.28 -5.00
C LYS A 169 14.05 9.58 -5.51
N LYS A 170 14.91 10.33 -6.19
CA LYS A 170 16.18 9.91 -6.82
C LYS A 170 16.09 8.92 -7.99
N ALA A 171 14.97 8.25 -8.18
CA ALA A 171 14.71 7.43 -9.36
C ALA A 171 13.23 7.49 -9.76
N PRO A 172 12.91 7.40 -11.05
CA PRO A 172 11.54 7.23 -11.50
C PRO A 172 11.01 5.84 -11.14
N ALA A 173 9.68 5.70 -11.07
CA ALA A 173 9.02 4.43 -10.75
C ALA A 173 9.44 3.29 -11.69
N SER A 174 9.64 3.57 -12.98
CA SER A 174 10.09 2.59 -13.98
C SER A 174 11.41 1.91 -13.59
N LYS A 175 12.39 2.68 -13.09
CA LYS A 175 13.67 2.15 -12.61
C LYS A 175 13.48 1.32 -11.34
N VAL A 176 12.74 1.84 -10.35
CA VAL A 176 12.45 1.12 -9.09
C VAL A 176 11.80 -0.24 -9.36
N TRP A 177 10.85 -0.27 -10.30
CA TRP A 177 10.15 -1.48 -10.69
C TRP A 177 11.03 -2.46 -11.48
N ALA A 178 11.93 -1.96 -12.33
CA ALA A 178 12.90 -2.82 -13.02
C ALA A 178 13.86 -3.47 -12.02
N ASP A 179 14.36 -2.71 -11.06
CA ASP A 179 15.23 -3.21 -10.00
C ASP A 179 14.50 -4.26 -9.14
N SER A 180 13.24 -3.99 -8.79
CA SER A 180 12.43 -4.90 -7.97
C SER A 180 12.16 -6.23 -8.67
N ARG A 181 11.96 -6.24 -9.99
CA ARG A 181 11.82 -7.48 -10.78
C ARG A 181 13.09 -8.32 -10.84
N ARG A 182 14.28 -7.71 -10.73
CA ARG A 182 15.56 -8.45 -10.71
C ARG A 182 15.85 -9.10 -9.36
N ALA A 183 15.14 -8.69 -8.31
CA ALA A 183 15.31 -9.20 -6.94
C ALA A 183 14.30 -10.31 -6.58
N ILE A 184 13.47 -10.72 -7.54
CA ILE A 184 12.44 -11.76 -7.43
C ILE A 184 12.89 -12.92 -8.32
#